data_AF-A0A7G3B0X9-F1
#
_entry.id   AF-A0A7G3B0X9-F1
#
_cell.length_a   1.000
_cell.length_b   1.000
_cell.length_c   1.000
_cell.angle_alpha   90.00
_cell.angle_beta   90.00
_cell.angle_gamma   90.00
#
_symmetry.space_group_name_H-M   'P 1'
#
loop_
_entity.id
_entity.type
_entity.pdbx_description
1 polymer ?
#
loop_
_entity_poly.entity_id
_entity_poly.type
_entity_poly.pdbx_seq_one_letter_code
_entity_poly.pdbx_strand_id
1 'polypeptide(L)'
;MSFRRKPGAPKHLTVITLPSGKHTGILKDFLVEIENEDSVKNLQENGCFGTRISRRKAEESHEKEILLISKEEAFFMQFCLKCLTISNKDGKILSTKDIFDVFQKQKRNFISTFIAYCYLKSKRWIIKSGLKFAGDFLLYKESPQAYHSSYVVTVQDDNPENTDQTPFTGRDLQGFHRVAEASGKDVLILTVRYPKEFNSQDFKFQDNAFRNFSVTESRPMRFTFNPNVI
;
A
#
# COMPACT_ATOMS: atom_id res chain seq x y z
N MET A 1 -1.76 -16.25 -16.66
CA MET A 1 -1.98 -15.73 -15.29
C MET A 1 -3.36 -16.18 -14.87
N SER A 2 -3.49 -17.11 -13.91
CA SER A 2 -4.79 -17.66 -13.51
C SER A 2 -5.26 -16.98 -12.23
N PHE A 3 -6.29 -16.14 -12.35
CA PHE A 3 -6.90 -15.48 -11.20
C PHE A 3 -7.89 -16.43 -10.53
N ARG A 4 -7.64 -16.79 -9.27
CA ARG A 4 -8.51 -17.69 -8.51
C ARG A 4 -9.65 -16.93 -7.85
N ARG A 5 -10.86 -17.08 -8.40
CA ARG A 5 -12.10 -16.56 -7.82
C ARG A 5 -12.56 -17.44 -6.65
N LYS A 6 -13.09 -16.83 -5.59
CA LYS A 6 -13.62 -17.55 -4.43
C LYS A 6 -14.94 -18.25 -4.78
N PRO A 7 -15.17 -19.49 -4.30
CA PRO A 7 -16.46 -20.14 -4.42
C PRO A 7 -17.57 -19.28 -3.79
N GLY A 8 -18.72 -19.16 -4.46
CA GLY A 8 -19.86 -18.39 -3.95
C GLY A 8 -19.73 -16.87 -4.00
N ALA A 9 -18.62 -16.32 -4.50
CA ALA A 9 -18.48 -14.86 -4.63
C ALA A 9 -19.58 -14.26 -5.53
N PRO A 10 -20.04 -13.02 -5.28
CA PRO A 10 -20.97 -12.31 -6.17
C PRO A 10 -20.39 -12.17 -7.59
N LYS A 11 -21.21 -12.40 -8.63
CA LYS A 11 -20.79 -12.34 -10.04
C LYS A 11 -20.52 -10.92 -10.55
N HIS A 12 -21.17 -9.94 -9.93
CA HIS A 12 -20.97 -8.51 -10.19
C HIS A 12 -20.33 -7.87 -8.96
N LEU A 13 -19.01 -7.99 -8.83
CA LEU A 13 -18.27 -7.00 -8.06
C LEU A 13 -17.67 -6.03 -9.08
N THR A 14 -17.99 -4.77 -8.84
CA THR A 14 -17.91 -3.63 -9.75
C THR A 14 -16.50 -3.43 -10.32
N VAL A 15 -16.43 -2.82 -11.50
CA VAL A 15 -15.23 -2.16 -12.01
C VAL A 15 -14.54 -1.43 -10.87
N ILE A 16 -13.21 -1.52 -10.76
CA ILE A 16 -12.46 -0.77 -9.74
C ILE A 16 -12.75 0.71 -9.93
N THR A 17 -13.61 1.25 -9.07
CA THR A 17 -14.03 2.64 -9.07
C THR A 17 -13.16 3.43 -8.10
N LEU A 18 -12.97 4.71 -8.43
CA LEU A 18 -12.36 5.65 -7.50
C LEU A 18 -13.40 6.05 -6.45
N PRO A 19 -12.98 6.30 -5.21
CA PRO A 19 -13.86 6.78 -4.17
C PRO A 19 -14.45 8.13 -4.55
N SER A 20 -15.70 8.35 -4.16
CA SER A 20 -16.45 9.56 -4.47
C SER A 20 -16.65 10.40 -3.20
N GLY A 21 -16.63 11.72 -3.39
CA GLY A 21 -16.81 12.67 -2.30
C GLY A 21 -15.52 13.04 -1.57
N LYS A 22 -15.67 13.67 -0.41
CA LYS A 22 -14.57 14.08 0.47
C LYS A 22 -14.67 13.31 1.78
N HIS A 23 -13.54 12.82 2.25
CA HIS A 23 -13.39 12.06 3.48
C HIS A 23 -12.45 12.78 4.43
N THR A 24 -12.64 12.55 5.72
CA THR A 24 -11.80 13.08 6.78
C THR A 24 -11.22 11.94 7.60
N GLY A 25 -9.90 11.94 7.78
CA GLY A 25 -9.19 10.97 8.61
C GLY A 25 -8.38 11.66 9.69
N ILE A 26 -8.19 10.97 10.81
CA ILE A 26 -7.39 11.44 11.94
C ILE A 26 -6.11 10.61 11.98
N LEU A 27 -4.96 11.27 11.90
CA LEU A 27 -3.65 10.63 12.09
C LEU A 27 -3.44 10.35 13.58
N LYS A 28 -3.51 9.07 13.96
CA LYS A 28 -3.24 8.59 15.32
C LYS A 28 -1.99 7.73 15.30
N ASP A 29 -0.92 8.25 15.90
CA ASP A 29 0.38 7.60 16.02
C ASP A 29 0.94 7.21 14.64
N PHE A 30 0.73 5.97 14.19
CA PHE A 30 1.29 5.44 12.93
C PHE A 30 0.26 5.23 11.82
N LEU A 31 -1.02 5.47 12.07
CA LEU A 31 -2.13 5.11 11.17
C LEU A 31 -3.13 6.26 11.05
N VAL A 32 -3.81 6.32 9.91
CA VAL A 32 -4.94 7.25 9.72
C VAL A 32 -6.24 6.48 9.97
N GLU A 33 -7.05 6.95 10.90
CA GLU A 33 -8.35 6.37 11.23
C GLU A 33 -9.47 7.19 10.58
N ILE A 34 -10.43 6.50 9.95
CA ILE A 34 -11.67 7.09 9.44
C ILE A 34 -12.84 6.42 10.16
N GLU A 35 -13.65 7.22 10.86
CA GLU A 35 -14.76 6.72 11.68
C GLU A 35 -16.14 7.07 11.13
N ASN A 36 -16.23 7.92 10.09
CA ASN A 36 -17.51 8.28 9.48
C ASN A 36 -18.05 7.10 8.64
N GLU A 37 -19.23 6.59 8.97
CA GLU A 37 -19.80 5.37 8.38
C GLU A 37 -19.95 5.45 6.86
N ASP A 38 -20.43 6.57 6.33
CA ASP A 38 -20.57 6.77 4.88
C ASP A 38 -19.21 6.72 4.17
N SER A 39 -18.19 7.31 4.77
CA SER A 39 -16.81 7.26 4.27
C SER A 39 -16.23 5.85 4.35
N VAL A 40 -16.48 5.12 5.44
CA VAL A 40 -16.04 3.72 5.60
C VAL A 40 -16.68 2.84 4.52
N LYS A 41 -17.98 3.01 4.27
CA LYS A 41 -18.69 2.29 3.22
C LYS A 41 -18.16 2.64 1.84
N ASN A 42 -18.07 3.94 1.52
CA ASN A 42 -17.62 4.41 0.20
C ASN A 42 -16.21 3.92 -0.13
N LEU A 43 -15.24 4.05 0.79
CA LEU A 43 -13.85 3.66 0.57
C LEU A 43 -13.67 2.14 0.43
N GLN A 44 -14.52 1.34 1.10
CA GLN A 44 -14.50 -0.11 0.98
C GLN A 44 -15.11 -0.59 -0.34
N GLU A 45 -16.23 0.01 -0.75
CA GLU A 45 -16.92 -0.32 -2.00
C GLU A 45 -16.15 0.20 -3.24
N ASN A 46 -15.45 1.33 -3.12
CA ASN A 46 -14.73 1.99 -4.21
C ASN A 46 -13.21 1.90 -4.01
N GLY A 47 -12.62 0.79 -4.46
CA GLY A 47 -11.17 0.59 -4.46
C GLY A 47 -10.61 -0.12 -3.22
N CYS A 48 -11.48 -0.60 -2.32
CA CYS A 48 -11.15 -1.43 -1.15
C CYS A 48 -10.05 -0.85 -0.25
N PHE A 49 -10.06 0.47 -0.04
CA PHE A 49 -9.08 1.17 0.78
C PHE A 49 -9.25 0.84 2.25
N GLY A 50 -8.14 0.64 2.96
CA GLY A 50 -8.12 0.47 4.41
C GLY A 50 -8.55 -0.91 4.90
N THR A 51 -8.32 -1.15 6.18
CA THR A 51 -8.73 -2.37 6.88
C THR A 51 -9.80 -2.02 7.88
N ARG A 52 -10.97 -2.63 7.73
CA ARG A 52 -12.09 -2.42 8.64
C ARG A 52 -11.84 -3.16 9.95
N ILE A 53 -12.06 -2.46 11.06
CA ILE A 53 -12.05 -3.02 12.40
C ILE A 53 -13.34 -2.62 13.12
N SER A 54 -13.84 -3.49 14.00
CA SER A 54 -14.90 -3.15 14.94
C SER A 54 -14.26 -2.76 16.27
N ARG A 55 -14.61 -1.58 16.81
CA ARG A 55 -14.15 -1.10 18.11
C ARG A 55 -15.36 -0.87 19.01
N ARG A 56 -15.42 -1.56 20.15
CA ARG A 56 -16.33 -1.22 21.25
C ARG A 56 -15.66 -0.16 22.12
N LYS A 57 -16.33 0.97 22.33
CA LYS A 57 -15.99 1.86 23.44
C LYS A 57 -16.76 1.41 24.68
N ALA A 58 -16.13 1.48 25.85
CA ALA A 58 -16.74 1.06 27.12
C ALA A 58 -18.05 1.81 27.44
N GLU A 59 -18.25 2.99 26.85
CA GLU A 59 -19.37 3.90 27.10
C GLU A 59 -20.48 3.82 26.05
N GLU A 60 -20.31 3.05 24.95
CA GLU A 60 -21.28 2.96 23.84
C GLU A 60 -21.89 1.55 23.75
N SER A 61 -23.21 1.46 23.59
CA SER A 61 -23.94 0.19 23.43
C SER A 61 -23.75 -0.48 22.06
N HIS A 62 -23.16 0.24 21.10
CA HIS A 62 -22.99 -0.21 19.72
C HIS A 62 -21.52 -0.24 19.32
N GLU A 63 -21.17 -1.23 18.50
CA GLU A 63 -19.87 -1.34 17.87
C GLU A 63 -19.72 -0.28 16.78
N LYS A 64 -18.66 0.52 16.87
CA LYS A 64 -18.34 1.50 15.83
C LYS A 64 -17.34 0.89 14.84
N GLU A 65 -17.70 0.92 13.56
CA GLU A 65 -16.77 0.52 12.50
C GLU A 65 -15.74 1.63 12.26
N ILE A 66 -14.46 1.25 12.29
CA ILE A 66 -13.35 2.14 12.03
C ILE A 66 -12.56 1.57 10.87
N LEU A 67 -12.15 2.46 9.97
CA LEU A 67 -11.30 2.10 8.85
C LEU A 67 -9.87 2.58 9.11
N LEU A 68 -8.95 1.62 9.22
CA LEU A 68 -7.53 1.88 9.35
C LEU A 68 -6.89 2.00 7.98
N ILE A 69 -6.30 3.16 7.67
CA ILE A 69 -5.69 3.47 6.39
C ILE A 69 -4.15 3.41 6.54
N SER A 70 -3.48 2.70 5.62
CA SER A 70 -2.01 2.70 5.56
C SER A 70 -1.46 4.06 5.15
N LYS A 71 -0.18 4.33 5.39
CA LYS A 71 0.45 5.59 4.97
C LYS A 71 0.38 5.79 3.46
N GLU A 72 0.64 4.75 2.68
CA GLU A 72 0.56 4.77 1.22
C GLU A 72 -0.86 5.02 0.74
N GLU A 73 -1.85 4.33 1.32
CA GLU A 73 -3.26 4.54 1.01
C GLU A 73 -3.68 5.98 1.34
N ALA A 74 -3.33 6.47 2.52
CA ALA A 74 -3.70 7.81 3.00
C ALA A 74 -3.08 8.90 2.13
N PHE A 75 -1.77 8.79 1.84
CA PHE A 75 -1.09 9.75 1.00
C PHE A 75 -1.60 9.69 -0.44
N PHE A 76 -1.89 8.50 -0.98
CA PHE A 76 -2.50 8.38 -2.31
C PHE A 76 -3.87 9.07 -2.40
N MET A 77 -4.74 8.86 -1.40
CA MET A 77 -6.06 9.50 -1.37
C MET A 77 -5.99 11.01 -1.17
N GLN A 78 -5.03 11.50 -0.38
CA GLN A 78 -4.86 12.93 -0.12
C GLN A 78 -4.18 13.65 -1.29
N PHE A 79 -3.07 13.11 -1.80
CA PHE A 79 -2.24 13.76 -2.81
C PHE A 79 -2.72 13.47 -4.23
N CYS A 80 -2.92 12.20 -4.60
CA CYS A 80 -3.27 11.83 -5.97
C CYS A 80 -4.76 12.00 -6.26
N LEU A 81 -5.63 11.53 -5.36
CA LEU A 81 -7.08 11.59 -5.56
C LEU A 81 -7.71 12.89 -5.03
N LYS A 82 -7.03 13.60 -4.13
CA LYS A 82 -7.52 14.82 -3.47
C LYS A 82 -8.89 14.64 -2.79
N CYS A 83 -9.18 13.44 -2.31
CA CYS A 83 -10.45 13.08 -1.67
C CYS A 83 -10.34 12.89 -0.15
N LEU A 84 -9.13 12.84 0.42
CA LEU A 84 -8.93 12.69 1.88
C LEU A 84 -8.31 13.96 2.48
N THR A 85 -8.93 14.48 3.55
CA THR A 85 -8.33 15.48 4.44
C THR A 85 -7.86 14.80 5.72
N ILE A 86 -6.62 15.08 6.15
CA ILE A 86 -6.03 14.46 7.34
C ILE A 86 -5.81 15.52 8.42
N SER A 87 -6.31 15.27 9.63
CA SER A 87 -6.03 16.08 10.81
C SER A 87 -5.20 15.30 11.85
N ASN A 88 -4.53 16.03 12.74
CA ASN A 88 -3.86 15.44 13.90
C ASN A 88 -4.86 15.19 15.06
N LYS A 89 -4.37 14.64 16.18
CA LYS A 89 -5.16 14.40 17.40
C LYS A 89 -5.77 15.68 17.99
N ASP A 90 -5.15 16.85 17.75
CA ASP A 90 -5.62 18.16 18.22
C ASP A 90 -6.65 18.81 17.26
N GLY A 91 -7.02 18.13 16.17
CA GLY A 91 -7.96 18.64 15.17
C GLY A 91 -7.35 19.58 14.12
N LYS A 92 -6.04 19.86 14.19
CA LYS A 92 -5.34 20.66 13.16
C LYS A 92 -5.25 19.87 11.85
N ILE A 93 -5.75 20.46 10.77
CA ILE A 93 -5.60 19.93 9.41
C ILE A 93 -4.12 20.02 8.99
N LEU A 94 -3.57 18.91 8.51
CA LEU A 94 -2.19 18.80 8.07
C LEU A 94 -2.05 19.16 6.59
N SER A 95 -0.99 19.89 6.23
CA SER A 95 -0.67 20.14 4.82
C SER A 95 -0.09 18.89 4.15
N THR A 96 -0.12 18.82 2.81
CA THR A 96 0.49 17.69 2.07
C THR A 96 1.94 17.47 2.46
N LYS A 97 2.69 18.56 2.67
CA LYS A 97 4.08 18.52 3.11
C LYS A 97 4.21 17.94 4.52
N ASP A 98 3.39 18.40 5.48
CA ASP A 98 3.42 17.87 6.85
C ASP A 98 3.11 16.38 6.89
N ILE A 99 2.12 15.93 6.09
CA ILE A 99 1.76 14.51 5.99
C ILE A 99 2.93 13.70 5.43
N PHE A 100 3.54 14.18 4.34
CA PHE A 100 4.69 13.54 3.71
C PHE A 100 5.87 13.42 4.68
N ASP A 101 6.23 14.52 5.35
CA ASP A 101 7.36 14.57 6.31
C ASP A 101 7.13 13.60 7.47
N VAL A 102 5.90 13.53 8.02
CA VAL A 102 5.55 12.58 9.09
C VAL A 102 5.64 11.13 8.60
N PHE A 103 5.13 10.82 7.41
CA PHE A 103 5.14 9.45 6.89
C PHE A 103 6.55 8.97 6.55
N GLN A 104 7.38 9.83 5.95
CA GLN A 104 8.79 9.54 5.68
C GLN A 104 9.56 9.30 6.98
N LYS A 105 9.32 10.11 8.02
CA LYS A 105 9.95 9.92 9.34
C LYS A 105 9.54 8.61 10.00
N GLN A 106 8.30 8.18 9.84
CA GLN A 106 7.76 6.98 10.49
C GLN A 106 8.03 5.67 9.74
N LYS A 107 8.31 5.73 8.44
CA LYS A 107 8.58 4.56 7.61
C LYS A 107 9.76 4.84 6.70
N ARG A 108 10.90 4.18 6.97
CA ARG A 108 12.18 4.39 6.27
C ARG A 108 12.05 4.28 4.74
N ASN A 109 11.33 3.26 4.25
CA ASN A 109 11.13 3.01 2.83
C ASN A 109 9.80 3.61 2.30
N PHE A 110 9.26 4.66 2.93
CA PHE A 110 7.96 5.22 2.54
C PHE A 110 7.93 5.71 1.10
N ILE A 111 8.98 6.37 0.62
CA ILE A 111 9.04 6.90 -0.75
C ILE A 111 8.93 5.76 -1.75
N SER A 112 9.76 4.73 -1.63
CA SER A 112 9.74 3.58 -2.53
C SER A 112 8.41 2.81 -2.43
N THR A 113 7.87 2.57 -1.23
CA THR A 113 6.57 1.87 -1.10
C THR A 113 5.42 2.70 -1.65
N PHE A 114 5.45 4.04 -1.52
CA PHE A 114 4.44 4.93 -2.11
C PHE A 114 4.52 4.95 -3.64
N ILE A 115 5.71 5.06 -4.23
CA ILE A 115 5.91 4.98 -5.68
C ILE A 115 5.40 3.63 -6.22
N ALA A 116 5.77 2.53 -5.57
CA ALA A 116 5.29 1.20 -5.93
C ALA A 116 3.76 1.10 -5.81
N TYR A 117 3.16 1.68 -4.77
CA TYR A 117 1.71 1.74 -4.60
C TYR A 117 1.03 2.49 -5.76
N CYS A 118 1.53 3.68 -6.13
CA CYS A 118 1.03 4.46 -7.27
C CYS A 118 1.13 3.67 -8.58
N TYR A 119 2.27 3.02 -8.81
CA TYR A 119 2.50 2.18 -9.98
C TYR A 119 1.47 1.02 -10.06
N LEU A 120 1.26 0.32 -8.95
CA LEU A 120 0.28 -0.76 -8.86
C LEU A 120 -1.17 -0.26 -9.04
N LYS A 121 -1.51 0.92 -8.51
CA LYS A 121 -2.82 1.56 -8.73
C LYS A 121 -3.02 1.94 -10.19
N SER A 122 -1.98 2.41 -10.90
CA SER A 122 -2.05 2.71 -12.34
C SER A 122 -2.39 1.46 -13.17
N LYS A 123 -1.97 0.28 -12.70
CA LYS A 123 -2.32 -1.04 -13.27
C LYS A 123 -3.66 -1.59 -12.78
N ARG A 124 -4.43 -0.81 -12.04
CA ARG A 124 -5.75 -1.18 -11.48
C ARG A 124 -5.68 -2.40 -10.57
N TRP A 125 -4.63 -2.56 -9.78
CA TRP A 125 -4.64 -3.57 -8.72
C TRP A 125 -5.42 -3.07 -7.50
N ILE A 126 -6.15 -3.98 -6.86
CA ILE A 126 -6.54 -3.79 -5.45
C ILE A 126 -5.37 -4.22 -4.58
N ILE A 127 -4.91 -3.31 -3.73
CA ILE A 127 -3.68 -3.43 -2.95
C ILE A 127 -4.06 -3.50 -1.48
N LYS A 128 -3.67 -4.56 -0.78
CA LYS A 128 -3.79 -4.69 0.69
C LYS A 128 -2.41 -4.87 1.32
N SER A 129 -2.34 -4.79 2.66
CA SER A 129 -1.11 -5.07 3.41
C SER A 129 -0.60 -6.49 3.14
N GLY A 130 0.70 -6.60 2.85
CA GLY A 130 1.42 -7.86 2.65
C GLY A 130 1.94 -8.54 3.91
N LEU A 131 1.81 -7.90 5.09
CA LEU A 131 2.51 -8.28 6.31
C LEU A 131 2.33 -9.77 6.69
N LYS A 132 1.12 -10.31 6.51
CA LYS A 132 0.81 -11.73 6.82
C LYS A 132 1.55 -12.74 5.93
N PHE A 133 2.15 -12.29 4.84
CA PHE A 133 2.87 -13.10 3.86
C PHE A 133 4.30 -12.62 3.66
N ALA A 134 4.85 -11.90 4.65
CA ALA A 134 6.22 -11.37 4.65
C ALA A 134 6.54 -10.42 3.48
N GLY A 135 5.53 -9.77 2.90
CA GLY A 135 5.70 -8.77 1.83
C GLY A 135 5.14 -7.41 2.23
N ASP A 136 5.39 -6.41 1.38
CA ASP A 136 4.82 -5.07 1.53
C ASP A 136 3.33 -5.05 1.15
N PHE A 137 2.98 -5.70 0.04
CA PHE A 137 1.61 -5.67 -0.50
C PHE A 137 1.07 -7.04 -0.91
N LEU A 138 -0.25 -7.14 -0.93
CA LEU A 138 -1.00 -8.19 -1.61
C LEU A 138 -1.77 -7.58 -2.77
N LEU A 139 -1.74 -8.26 -3.92
CA LEU A 139 -2.48 -7.82 -5.10
C LEU A 139 -3.68 -8.72 -5.36
N TYR A 140 -4.82 -8.09 -5.53
CA TYR A 140 -6.07 -8.72 -5.92
C TYR A 140 -6.53 -8.14 -7.25
N LYS A 141 -6.99 -9.02 -8.14
CA LYS A 141 -7.59 -8.62 -9.41
C LYS A 141 -8.79 -7.67 -9.21
N GLU A 142 -9.59 -7.96 -8.20
CA GLU A 142 -10.80 -7.20 -7.81
C GLU A 142 -10.88 -7.21 -6.27
N SER A 143 -12.07 -7.19 -5.68
CA SER A 143 -12.24 -7.21 -4.22
C SER A 143 -11.66 -8.48 -3.56
N PRO A 144 -11.05 -8.37 -2.37
CA PRO A 144 -10.68 -9.50 -1.52
C PRO A 144 -11.86 -10.41 -1.16
N GLN A 145 -13.10 -9.95 -1.29
CA GLN A 145 -14.30 -10.78 -1.13
C GLN A 145 -14.55 -11.69 -2.35
N ALA A 146 -14.12 -11.28 -3.54
CA ALA A 146 -14.32 -12.02 -4.78
C ALA A 146 -13.16 -12.94 -5.16
N TYR A 147 -11.92 -12.51 -4.94
CA TYR A 147 -10.73 -13.23 -5.41
C TYR A 147 -9.76 -13.52 -4.28
N HIS A 148 -8.98 -14.59 -4.45
CA HIS A 148 -7.74 -14.75 -3.72
C HIS A 148 -6.71 -13.76 -4.26
N SER A 149 -5.84 -13.26 -3.37
CA SER A 149 -4.68 -12.48 -3.78
C SER A 149 -3.81 -13.30 -4.73
N SER A 150 -3.37 -12.70 -5.83
CA SER A 150 -2.53 -13.37 -6.85
C SER A 150 -1.05 -13.25 -6.53
N TYR A 151 -0.64 -12.06 -6.07
CA TYR A 151 0.75 -11.76 -5.77
C TYR A 151 0.94 -11.37 -4.31
N VAL A 152 2.06 -11.81 -3.76
CA VAL A 152 2.72 -11.12 -2.64
C VAL A 152 3.86 -10.29 -3.22
N VAL A 153 3.90 -9.02 -2.83
CA VAL A 153 4.85 -8.04 -3.37
C VAL A 153 5.89 -7.70 -2.33
N THR A 154 7.15 -7.65 -2.73
CA THR A 154 8.23 -7.01 -1.97
C THR A 154 8.78 -5.84 -2.78
N VAL A 155 8.97 -4.70 -2.13
CA VAL A 155 9.48 -3.46 -2.73
C VAL A 155 10.96 -3.33 -2.39
N GLN A 156 11.80 -3.40 -3.42
CA GLN A 156 13.22 -3.09 -3.31
C GLN A 156 13.44 -1.60 -3.52
N ASP A 157 14.15 -1.01 -2.56
CA ASP A 157 14.47 0.41 -2.50
C ASP A 157 15.89 0.63 -3.03
N ASP A 158 16.02 1.01 -4.30
CA ASP A 158 17.32 1.24 -4.96
C ASP A 158 17.85 2.66 -4.69
N ASN A 159 17.58 3.19 -3.49
CA ASN A 159 18.08 4.50 -3.09
C ASN A 159 19.60 4.38 -2.82
N PRO A 160 20.47 5.06 -3.59
CA PRO A 160 21.91 4.94 -3.45
C PRO A 160 22.45 5.44 -2.10
N GLU A 161 21.72 6.32 -1.41
CA GLU A 161 22.11 6.83 -0.09
C GLU A 161 21.69 5.89 1.06
N ASN A 162 20.90 4.86 0.76
CA ASN A 162 20.30 4.00 1.77
C ASN A 162 21.23 2.82 2.12
N THR A 163 22.40 3.14 2.70
CA THR A 163 23.45 2.16 3.01
C THR A 163 23.12 1.20 4.15
N ASP A 164 22.13 1.50 4.99
CA ASP A 164 21.76 0.62 6.11
C ASP A 164 20.81 -0.52 5.70
N GLN A 165 20.36 -0.58 4.44
CA GLN A 165 19.56 -1.70 3.98
C GLN A 165 20.46 -2.91 3.74
N THR A 166 20.22 -3.98 4.48
CA THR A 166 20.76 -5.29 4.13
C THR A 166 20.23 -5.64 2.72
N PRO A 167 21.13 -5.91 1.75
CA PRO A 167 20.71 -6.29 0.41
C PRO A 167 19.76 -7.48 0.49
N PHE A 168 18.69 -7.46 -0.29
CA PHE A 168 17.76 -8.57 -0.38
C PHE A 168 18.49 -9.77 -1.00
N THR A 169 18.85 -10.75 -0.18
CA THR A 169 19.74 -11.84 -0.63
C THR A 169 18.96 -12.94 -1.36
N GLY A 170 19.68 -13.80 -2.08
CA GLY A 170 19.08 -15.01 -2.64
C GLY A 170 18.44 -15.92 -1.58
N ARG A 171 18.91 -15.90 -0.33
CA ARG A 171 18.30 -16.65 0.78
C ARG A 171 16.98 -16.01 1.22
N ASP A 172 16.93 -14.69 1.31
CA ASP A 172 15.69 -13.96 1.64
C ASP A 172 14.63 -14.23 0.58
N LEU A 173 15.03 -14.24 -0.70
CA LEU A 173 14.12 -14.60 -1.78
C LEU A 173 13.60 -16.05 -1.66
N GLN A 174 14.46 -17.01 -1.33
CA GLN A 174 14.02 -18.40 -1.11
C GLN A 174 13.02 -18.51 0.04
N GLY A 175 13.27 -17.84 1.16
CA GLY A 175 12.35 -17.77 2.29
C GLY A 175 11.02 -17.13 1.90
N PHE A 176 11.07 -16.04 1.15
CA PHE A 176 9.89 -15.35 0.66
C PHE A 176 9.07 -16.20 -0.31
N HIS A 177 9.71 -16.93 -1.23
CA HIS A 177 9.07 -17.91 -2.09
C HIS A 177 8.34 -18.99 -1.31
N ARG A 178 8.97 -19.53 -0.26
CA ARG A 178 8.34 -20.56 0.58
C ARG A 178 7.03 -20.06 1.20
N VAL A 179 7.02 -18.82 1.73
CA VAL A 179 5.82 -18.21 2.32
C VAL A 179 4.74 -17.96 1.26
N ALA A 180 5.12 -17.48 0.08
CA ALA A 180 4.22 -17.24 -1.03
C ALA A 180 3.56 -18.56 -1.51
N GLU A 181 4.37 -19.58 -1.78
CA GLU A 181 3.95 -20.89 -2.29
C GLU A 181 3.01 -21.60 -1.31
N ALA A 182 3.32 -21.59 0.00
CA ALA A 182 2.48 -22.18 1.03
C ALA A 182 1.06 -21.59 1.09
N SER A 183 0.86 -20.41 0.49
CA SER A 183 -0.43 -19.72 0.46
C SER A 183 -0.98 -19.51 -0.95
N GLY A 184 -0.41 -20.22 -1.94
CA GLY A 184 -0.83 -20.22 -3.34
C GLY A 184 -0.67 -18.88 -4.04
N LYS A 185 0.32 -18.07 -3.65
CA LYS A 185 0.63 -16.76 -4.24
C LYS A 185 1.92 -16.85 -5.05
N ASP A 186 1.99 -16.03 -6.08
CA ASP A 186 3.23 -15.77 -6.81
C ASP A 186 4.00 -14.62 -6.15
N VAL A 187 5.33 -14.65 -6.24
CA VAL A 187 6.19 -13.54 -5.81
C VAL A 187 6.29 -12.49 -6.91
N LEU A 188 6.14 -11.22 -6.54
CA LEU A 188 6.42 -10.08 -7.38
C LEU A 188 7.41 -9.16 -6.66
N ILE A 189 8.56 -8.90 -7.29
CA ILE A 189 9.53 -7.92 -6.81
C ILE A 189 9.34 -6.64 -7.60
N LEU A 190 9.17 -5.52 -6.90
CA LEU A 190 9.16 -4.19 -7.50
C LEU A 190 10.42 -3.45 -7.09
N THR A 191 11.31 -3.18 -8.03
CA THR A 191 12.50 -2.37 -7.78
C THR A 191 12.19 -0.92 -8.15
N VAL A 192 12.21 -0.04 -7.15
CA VAL A 192 11.99 1.40 -7.34
C VAL A 192 13.33 2.08 -7.55
N ARG A 193 13.55 2.59 -8.77
CA ARG A 193 14.77 3.29 -9.17
C ARG A 193 14.63 4.78 -8.89
N TYR A 194 15.57 5.31 -8.12
CA TYR A 194 15.67 6.72 -7.78
C TYR A 194 16.38 7.49 -8.91
N PRO A 195 16.11 8.81 -9.05
CA PRO A 195 16.88 9.62 -9.99
C PRO A 195 18.36 9.68 -9.55
N LYS A 196 19.28 9.81 -10.53
CA LYS A 196 20.74 9.76 -10.28
C LYS A 196 21.25 10.82 -9.30
N GLU A 197 20.59 11.97 -9.24
CA GLU A 197 20.93 13.10 -8.36
C GLU A 197 19.99 13.18 -7.16
N PHE A 198 19.42 12.05 -6.72
CA PHE A 198 18.55 12.03 -5.55
C PHE A 198 19.35 12.28 -4.27
N ASN A 199 18.95 13.31 -3.52
CA ASN A 199 19.44 13.58 -2.17
C ASN A 199 18.27 13.49 -1.18
N SER A 200 18.35 12.56 -0.24
CA SER A 200 17.30 12.30 0.76
C SER A 200 17.10 13.46 1.74
N GLN A 201 18.15 14.26 2.02
CA GLN A 201 18.08 15.43 2.92
C GLN A 201 17.44 16.64 2.24
N ASP A 202 17.61 16.77 0.92
CA ASP A 202 17.03 17.85 0.12
C ASP A 202 15.66 17.48 -0.47
N PHE A 203 15.30 16.19 -0.47
CA PHE A 203 14.02 15.71 -0.97
C PHE A 203 12.86 16.17 -0.06
N LYS A 204 12.43 17.40 -0.30
CA LYS A 204 11.20 17.96 0.23
C LYS A 204 10.09 17.72 -0.78
N PHE A 205 8.88 17.48 -0.29
CA PHE A 205 7.71 17.36 -1.15
C PHE A 205 7.57 18.58 -2.08
N GLN A 206 7.48 18.30 -3.38
CA GLN A 206 7.18 19.25 -4.46
C GLN A 206 6.16 18.60 -5.40
N ASP A 207 5.36 19.39 -6.13
CA ASP A 207 4.26 18.85 -6.94
C ASP A 207 4.70 17.80 -7.99
N ASN A 208 5.92 17.91 -8.50
CA ASN A 208 6.50 16.97 -9.48
C ASN A 208 7.54 16.01 -8.89
N ALA A 209 7.65 15.92 -7.56
CA ALA A 209 8.73 15.23 -6.87
C ALA A 209 8.89 13.76 -7.27
N PHE A 210 7.81 13.11 -7.71
CA PHE A 210 7.78 11.67 -8.01
C PHE A 210 7.97 11.35 -9.50
N ARG A 211 8.06 12.35 -10.40
CA ARG A 211 8.02 12.15 -11.85
C ARG A 211 9.21 11.36 -12.40
N ASN A 212 10.37 11.49 -11.77
CA ASN A 212 11.62 10.90 -12.26
C ASN A 212 11.91 9.53 -11.65
N PHE A 213 11.02 9.02 -10.81
CA PHE A 213 11.10 7.65 -10.31
C PHE A 213 10.62 6.67 -11.36
N SER A 214 11.20 5.47 -11.37
CA SER A 214 10.73 4.38 -12.23
C SER A 214 10.64 3.08 -11.45
N VAL A 215 9.78 2.17 -11.91
CA VAL A 215 9.54 0.88 -11.27
C VAL A 215 9.80 -0.24 -12.27
N THR A 216 10.65 -1.17 -11.89
CA THR A 216 10.90 -2.40 -12.65
C THR A 216 10.25 -3.59 -11.95
N GLU A 217 9.61 -4.47 -12.71
CA GLU A 217 9.00 -5.68 -12.20
C GLU A 217 9.91 -6.89 -12.45
N SER A 218 10.16 -7.67 -11.40
CA SER A 218 10.78 -8.99 -11.52
C SER A 218 9.86 -10.06 -10.93
N ARG A 219 9.75 -11.17 -11.65
CA ARG A 219 8.94 -12.34 -11.28
C ARG A 219 9.86 -13.56 -11.26
N PRO A 220 10.63 -13.74 -10.18
CA PRO A 220 11.46 -14.93 -10.05
C PRO A 220 10.57 -16.17 -10.10
N MET A 221 10.89 -17.12 -10.98
CA MET A 221 10.22 -18.41 -11.03
C MET A 221 11.22 -19.52 -10.70
N ARG A 222 10.70 -20.68 -10.30
CA ARG A 222 11.50 -21.85 -9.93
C ARG A 222 12.61 -22.20 -10.94
N PHE A 223 12.35 -22.02 -12.23
CA PHE A 223 13.29 -22.35 -13.31
C PHE A 223 14.05 -21.15 -13.90
N THR A 224 13.72 -19.93 -13.47
CA THR A 224 14.41 -18.69 -13.88
C THR A 224 15.11 -18.00 -12.72
N PHE A 225 15.19 -18.69 -11.57
CA PHE A 225 15.85 -18.19 -10.37
C PHE A 225 17.34 -18.02 -10.63
N ASN A 226 17.81 -16.78 -10.65
CA ASN A 226 19.24 -16.46 -10.66
C ASN A 226 19.58 -15.68 -9.39
N PRO A 227 20.28 -16.29 -8.42
CA PRO A 227 20.62 -15.65 -7.16
C PRO A 227 21.59 -14.47 -7.31
N ASN A 228 22.24 -14.34 -8.47
CA ASN A 228 23.22 -13.28 -8.75
C ASN A 228 22.61 -12.08 -9.50
N VAL A 229 21.31 -12.09 -9.78
CA VAL A 229 20.59 -11.04 -10.55
C VAL A 229 19.58 -10.29 -9.67
N ILE A 230 19.66 -10.50 -8.35
CA ILE A 230 18.80 -9.89 -7.34
C ILE A 230 19.61 -8.84 -6.58
#